data_AF-A0A1V0TWJ6-F1
#
_entry.id   AF-A0A1V0TWJ6-F1
#
_cell.length_a   1.000
_cell.length_b   1.000
_cell.length_c   1.000
_cell.angle_alpha   90.00
_cell.angle_beta   90.00
_cell.angle_gamma   90.00
#
_symmetry.space_group_name_H-M   'P 1'
#
loop_
_entity.id
_entity.type
_entity.pdbx_description
1 polymer ?
#
loop_
_entity_poly.entity_id
_entity_poly.type
_entity_poly.pdbx_seq_one_letter_code
_entity_poly.pdbx_strand_id
1 'polypeptide(L)'
;MRTMKRSLAMAVTAVAVAGISFAGVAPASAAPVGNAAASGRNCDDYATQAAKHQQAGDEYTALGKAEAAKSSPDRAKVARYYAMAQDEYQQAAKFKDLFDSCTGQ
;
A
#
# COMPACT_ATOMS: atom_id res chain seq x y z
N MET A 1 38.86 29.97 -17.23
CA MET A 1 38.64 28.51 -17.17
C MET A 1 39.24 27.96 -15.87
N ARG A 2 38.40 27.53 -14.93
CA ARG A 2 38.77 26.63 -13.82
C ARG A 2 37.48 25.99 -13.29
N THR A 3 37.26 24.75 -13.74
CA THR A 3 36.21 23.84 -13.31
C THR A 3 36.43 23.50 -11.84
N MET A 4 35.46 23.78 -10.95
CA MET A 4 35.46 23.25 -9.60
C MET A 4 34.29 22.30 -9.39
N LYS A 5 34.64 21.15 -8.85
CA LYS A 5 33.92 19.88 -8.88
C LYS A 5 32.85 19.85 -7.80
N ARG A 6 31.72 19.24 -8.15
CA ARG A 6 30.67 18.77 -7.24
C ARG A 6 31.28 17.89 -6.14
N SER A 7 30.90 18.11 -4.89
CA SER A 7 31.06 17.12 -3.82
C SER A 7 29.93 17.33 -2.82
N LEU A 8 28.79 16.66 -3.05
CA LEU A 8 27.81 16.40 -2.01
C LEU A 8 28.39 15.33 -1.09
N ALA A 9 28.72 15.68 0.14
CA ALA A 9 28.96 14.73 1.20
C ALA A 9 27.69 14.67 2.07
N MET A 10 26.81 13.70 1.79
CA MET A 10 25.75 13.34 2.72
C MET A 10 26.32 12.37 3.74
N ALA A 11 26.55 12.86 4.96
CA ALA A 11 26.80 12.02 6.12
C ALA A 11 25.44 11.59 6.69
N VAL A 12 24.99 10.38 6.35
CA VAL A 12 23.84 9.75 7.00
C VAL A 12 24.38 8.93 8.16
N THR A 13 24.20 9.45 9.37
CA THR A 13 24.51 8.74 10.62
C THR A 13 23.48 7.63 10.80
N ALA A 14 23.87 6.39 10.55
CA ALA A 14 23.06 5.22 10.83
C ALA A 14 22.91 5.03 12.34
N VAL A 15 21.70 5.23 12.87
CA VAL A 15 21.37 4.81 14.23
C VAL A 15 21.05 3.31 14.18
N ALA A 16 22.01 2.48 14.55
CA ALA A 16 21.81 1.07 14.78
C ALA A 16 21.06 0.88 16.12
N VAL A 17 19.78 0.52 16.07
CA VAL A 17 19.06 0.03 17.24
C VAL A 17 19.30 -1.47 17.34
N ALA A 18 20.10 -1.86 18.34
CA ALA A 18 20.32 -3.24 18.74
C ALA A 18 19.26 -3.68 19.77
N GLY A 19 18.80 -4.94 19.65
CA GLY A 19 17.93 -5.64 20.60
C GLY A 19 16.50 -5.80 20.04
N ILE A 20 15.92 -6.99 19.91
CA ILE A 20 15.86 -8.09 20.87
C ILE A 20 15.87 -9.44 20.13
N SER A 21 16.70 -10.35 20.62
CA SER A 21 16.80 -11.75 20.21
C SER A 21 15.65 -12.57 20.82
N PHE A 22 14.91 -13.32 20.00
CA PHE A 22 14.17 -14.49 20.47
C PHE A 22 14.92 -15.74 20.04
N ALA A 23 15.31 -16.53 21.04
CA ALA A 23 16.13 -17.71 20.91
C ALA A 23 15.38 -18.84 20.19
N GLY A 24 16.10 -19.53 19.30
CA GLY A 24 15.73 -20.87 18.86
C GLY A 24 15.53 -21.05 17.37
N VAL A 25 16.56 -20.82 16.54
CA VAL A 25 17.13 -21.76 15.56
C VAL A 25 18.20 -21.01 14.76
N ALA A 26 19.40 -21.59 14.67
CA ALA A 26 20.53 -21.03 13.93
C ALA A 26 20.17 -20.82 12.44
N PRO A 27 20.35 -19.62 11.85
CA PRO A 27 20.38 -19.53 10.40
C PRO A 27 21.73 -20.06 9.97
N ALA A 28 21.73 -21.30 9.47
CA ALA A 28 22.78 -21.79 8.61
C ALA A 28 23.01 -20.76 7.51
N SER A 29 24.29 -20.44 7.30
CA SER A 29 24.85 -19.72 6.17
C SER A 29 23.99 -19.79 4.91
N ALA A 30 23.16 -18.78 4.69
CA ALA A 30 22.49 -18.56 3.43
C ALA A 30 22.88 -17.15 2.98
N ALA A 31 23.47 -17.08 1.79
CA ALA A 31 23.71 -15.86 1.04
C ALA A 31 22.52 -14.88 1.17
N PRO A 32 22.73 -13.55 1.02
CA PRO A 32 21.65 -12.59 1.18
C PRO A 32 20.58 -12.80 0.09
N VAL A 33 19.61 -13.66 0.39
CA VAL A 33 18.28 -13.72 -0.23
C VAL A 33 17.38 -12.57 0.26
N GLY A 34 17.98 -11.57 0.91
CA GLY A 34 17.31 -10.46 1.56
C GLY A 34 16.56 -9.52 0.61
N ASN A 35 16.87 -9.52 -0.69
CA ASN A 35 16.19 -8.62 -1.64
C ASN A 35 14.95 -9.24 -2.30
N ALA A 36 14.82 -10.56 -2.32
CA ALA A 36 13.62 -11.21 -2.86
C ALA A 36 12.51 -11.33 -1.80
N ALA A 37 12.87 -11.68 -0.56
CA ALA A 37 11.89 -11.83 0.53
C ALA A 37 11.35 -10.50 1.06
N ALA A 38 12.13 -9.41 0.99
CA ALA A 38 11.65 -8.07 1.32
C ALA A 38 10.68 -7.53 0.25
N SER A 39 10.92 -7.85 -1.03
CA SER A 39 10.02 -7.50 -2.12
C SER A 39 8.69 -8.23 -2.01
N GLY A 40 8.70 -9.54 -1.72
CA GLY A 40 7.47 -10.34 -1.56
C GLY A 40 6.52 -9.82 -0.47
N ARG A 41 7.01 -9.50 0.73
CA ARG A 41 6.17 -8.96 1.81
C ARG A 41 5.57 -7.58 1.51
N ASN A 42 6.29 -6.76 0.74
CA ASN A 42 5.79 -5.44 0.32
C ASN A 42 4.77 -5.57 -0.83
N CYS A 43 4.96 -6.55 -1.73
CA CYS A 43 3.94 -6.85 -2.75
C CYS A 43 2.64 -7.35 -2.08
N ASP A 44 2.73 -8.26 -1.10
CA ASP A 44 1.56 -8.78 -0.39
C ASP A 44 0.78 -7.68 0.36
N ASP A 45 1.47 -6.65 0.86
CA ASP A 45 0.83 -5.47 1.44
C ASP A 45 0.02 -4.71 0.39
N TYR A 46 0.56 -4.48 -0.81
CA TYR A 46 -0.20 -3.85 -1.89
C TYR A 46 -1.46 -4.63 -2.28
N ALA A 47 -1.37 -5.95 -2.38
CA ALA A 47 -2.56 -6.79 -2.64
C ALA A 47 -3.59 -6.67 -1.50
N THR A 48 -3.13 -6.67 -0.26
CA THR A 48 -3.99 -6.51 0.93
C THR A 48 -4.66 -5.14 0.96
N GLN A 49 -3.92 -4.07 0.64
CA GLN A 49 -4.42 -2.71 0.59
C GLN A 49 -5.42 -2.53 -0.55
N ALA A 50 -5.15 -3.10 -1.73
CA ALA A 50 -6.08 -3.11 -2.86
C ALA A 50 -7.42 -3.77 -2.46
N ALA A 51 -7.37 -4.92 -1.80
CA ALA A 51 -8.57 -5.63 -1.33
C ALA A 51 -9.37 -4.81 -0.30
N LYS A 52 -8.71 -4.15 0.65
CA LYS A 52 -9.39 -3.28 1.65
C LYS A 52 -10.12 -2.12 0.98
N HIS A 53 -9.45 -1.43 0.06
CA HIS A 53 -10.05 -0.31 -0.67
C HIS A 53 -11.20 -0.80 -1.57
N GLN A 54 -11.06 -1.96 -2.20
CA GLN A 54 -12.16 -2.56 -2.97
C GLN A 54 -13.38 -2.86 -2.07
N GLN A 55 -13.16 -3.46 -0.89
CA GLN A 55 -14.22 -3.74 0.07
C GLN A 55 -14.89 -2.46 0.58
N ALA A 56 -14.13 -1.41 0.88
CA ALA A 56 -14.67 -0.11 1.28
C ALA A 56 -15.50 0.52 0.16
N GLY A 57 -15.05 0.41 -1.10
CA GLY A 57 -15.81 0.84 -2.27
C GLY A 57 -17.14 0.10 -2.41
N ASP A 58 -17.13 -1.22 -2.17
CA ASP A 58 -18.34 -2.05 -2.19
C ASP A 58 -19.30 -1.68 -1.05
N GLU A 59 -18.78 -1.40 0.15
CA GLU A 59 -19.57 -0.95 1.30
C GLU A 59 -20.25 0.40 1.00
N TYR A 60 -19.52 1.39 0.51
CA TYR A 60 -20.11 2.68 0.15
C TYR A 60 -21.10 2.55 -1.00
N THR A 61 -20.84 1.68 -1.98
CA THR A 61 -21.81 1.38 -3.04
C THR A 61 -23.09 0.76 -2.48
N ALA A 62 -22.99 -0.16 -1.52
CA ALA A 62 -24.13 -0.76 -0.85
C ALA A 62 -24.92 0.26 -0.03
N LEU A 63 -24.24 1.15 0.70
CA LEU A 63 -24.86 2.25 1.45
C LEU A 63 -25.59 3.23 0.51
N GLY A 64 -24.98 3.56 -0.63
CA GLY A 64 -25.60 4.38 -1.68
C GLY A 64 -26.87 3.74 -2.25
N LYS A 65 -26.84 2.43 -2.54
CA LYS A 65 -28.00 1.66 -3.00
C LYS A 65 -29.09 1.60 -1.93
N ALA A 66 -28.73 1.34 -0.68
CA ALA A 66 -29.66 1.27 0.44
C ALA A 66 -30.36 2.61 0.69
N GLU A 67 -29.63 3.72 0.62
CA GLU A 67 -30.21 5.07 0.73
C GLU A 67 -31.13 5.38 -0.46
N ALA A 68 -30.73 5.01 -1.68
CA ALA A 68 -31.54 5.21 -2.88
C ALA A 68 -32.83 4.38 -2.91
N ALA A 69 -32.85 3.24 -2.21
CA ALA A 69 -34.00 2.33 -2.14
C ALA A 69 -35.06 2.74 -1.10
N LYS A 70 -34.80 3.77 -0.29
CA LYS A 70 -35.79 4.29 0.67
C LYS A 70 -36.97 4.95 -0.04
N SER A 71 -38.12 4.98 0.64
CA SER A 71 -39.31 5.68 0.15
C SER A 71 -39.10 7.19 -0.06
N SER A 72 -38.18 7.79 0.71
CA SER A 72 -37.75 9.20 0.57
C SER A 72 -36.22 9.25 0.55
N PRO A 73 -35.57 9.02 -0.60
CA PRO A 73 -34.12 8.94 -0.68
C PRO A 73 -33.46 10.32 -0.57
N ASP A 74 -32.41 10.43 0.26
CA ASP A 74 -31.56 11.62 0.28
C ASP A 74 -30.56 11.57 -0.89
N ARG A 75 -30.86 12.34 -1.94
CA ARG A 75 -30.04 12.41 -3.16
C ARG A 75 -28.62 12.91 -2.89
N ALA A 76 -28.43 13.84 -1.96
CA ALA A 76 -27.11 14.36 -1.63
C ALA A 76 -26.27 13.28 -0.94
N LYS A 77 -26.90 12.50 -0.06
CA LYS A 77 -26.26 11.39 0.64
C LYS A 77 -25.92 10.24 -0.31
N VAL A 78 -26.81 9.88 -1.23
CA VAL A 78 -26.53 8.90 -2.30
C VAL A 78 -25.33 9.32 -3.13
N ALA A 79 -25.29 10.59 -3.58
CA ALA A 79 -24.17 11.11 -4.37
C ALA A 79 -22.84 11.07 -3.58
N ARG A 80 -22.86 11.40 -2.30
CA ARG A 80 -21.67 11.31 -1.42
C ARG A 80 -21.18 9.88 -1.28
N TYR A 81 -22.07 8.91 -1.06
CA TYR A 81 -21.67 7.50 -0.97
C TYR A 81 -21.03 7.01 -2.26
N TYR A 82 -21.60 7.30 -3.42
CA TYR A 82 -20.99 6.90 -4.69
C TYR A 82 -19.67 7.61 -4.99
N ALA A 83 -19.52 8.87 -4.59
CA ALA A 83 -18.25 9.58 -4.72
C ALA A 83 -17.16 8.95 -3.84
N MET A 84 -17.49 8.57 -2.60
CA MET A 84 -16.56 7.85 -1.72
C MET A 84 -16.22 6.47 -2.29
N ALA A 85 -17.22 5.73 -2.78
CA ALA A 85 -16.97 4.44 -3.43
C ALA A 85 -16.01 4.58 -4.62
N GLN A 86 -16.17 5.60 -5.45
CA GLN A 86 -15.30 5.88 -6.58
C GLN A 86 -13.86 6.17 -6.14
N ASP A 87 -13.66 6.97 -5.09
CA ASP A 87 -12.33 7.26 -4.54
C ASP A 87 -11.65 5.96 -4.04
N GLU A 88 -12.39 5.15 -3.28
CA GLU A 88 -11.90 3.86 -2.79
C GLU A 88 -11.52 2.92 -3.95
N TYR A 89 -12.33 2.81 -5.00
CA TYR A 89 -11.98 1.99 -6.17
C TYR A 89 -10.75 2.51 -6.93
N GLN A 90 -10.54 3.84 -6.99
CA GLN A 90 -9.32 4.40 -7.56
C GLN A 90 -8.09 4.06 -6.72
N GLN A 91 -8.22 4.09 -5.40
CA GLN A 91 -7.14 3.68 -4.50
C GLN A 91 -6.85 2.18 -4.64
N ALA A 92 -7.88 1.34 -4.74
CA ALA A 92 -7.74 -0.09 -5.01
C ALA A 92 -6.98 -0.35 -6.31
N ALA A 93 -7.32 0.37 -7.39
CA ALA A 93 -6.64 0.28 -8.67
C ALA A 93 -5.15 0.66 -8.56
N LYS A 94 -4.81 1.77 -7.87
CA LYS A 94 -3.42 2.17 -7.66
C LYS A 94 -2.61 1.12 -6.92
N PHE A 95 -3.16 0.54 -5.85
CA PHE A 95 -2.47 -0.54 -5.11
C PHE A 95 -2.36 -1.82 -5.94
N LYS A 96 -3.36 -2.11 -6.77
CA LYS A 96 -3.27 -3.22 -7.72
C LYS A 96 -2.16 -2.99 -8.75
N ASP A 97 -2.04 -1.80 -9.32
CA ASP A 97 -0.97 -1.46 -10.27
C ASP A 97 0.43 -1.58 -9.62
N LEU A 98 0.54 -1.15 -8.36
CA LEU A 98 1.77 -1.34 -7.57
C LEU A 98 2.08 -2.82 -7.32
N PHE A 99 1.07 -3.64 -7.05
CA PHE A 99 1.22 -5.08 -6.89
C PHE A 99 1.64 -5.76 -8.21
N ASP A 100 0.98 -5.43 -9.31
CA ASP A 100 1.27 -5.99 -10.64
C ASP A 100 2.71 -5.60 -11.06
N SER A 101 3.11 -4.34 -10.84
CA SER A 101 4.49 -3.88 -11.05
C SER A 101 5.51 -4.58 -10.14
N CYS A 102 5.14 -4.90 -8.89
CA CYS A 102 5.99 -5.57 -7.92
C CYS A 102 6.19 -7.06 -8.24
N THR A 103 5.15 -7.70 -8.81
CA THR A 103 5.15 -9.12 -9.19
C THR A 103 5.57 -9.39 -10.63
N GLY A 104 5.66 -8.34 -11.45
CA GLY A 104 6.00 -8.44 -12.88
C GLY A 104 4.85 -9.01 -13.73
N GLN A 105 3.61 -8.80 -13.29
CA GLN A 105 2.38 -9.19 -13.99
C GLN A 105 1.86 -8.08 -14.91
#